data_AF-A0AAU6DCN5-F1
#
_entry.id   AF-A0AAU6DCN5-F1
#
_cell.length_a   1.000
_cell.length_b   1.000
_cell.length_c   1.000
_cell.angle_alpha   90.00
_cell.angle_beta   90.00
_cell.angle_gamma   90.00
#
_symmetry.space_group_name_H-M   'P 1'
#
loop_
_entity.id
_entity.type
_entity.pdbx_description
1 polymer ?
#
loop_
_entity_poly.entity_id
_entity_poly.type
_entity_poly.pdbx_seq_one_letter_code
_entity_poly.pdbx_strand_id
1 'polypeptide(L)'
;MRPESTNGTSGDELLVPMDWMYAEYIADELLRTGDLMPPTTIEYQAGRDALALTVFLSDGPVGGARVMARLDEWLSLTAYDSRWREWVCGRIGELVSAGGQGPDLPLALTAWRWLEDTELFAADLDAVTPGAVPGQDDEPRVWTPAWQLGLPLGHLAIHLF
;
A
#
# COMPACT_ATOMS: atom_id res chain seq x y z
N MET A 1 37.28 14.24 -45.77
CA MET A 1 35.95 14.18 -45.13
C MET A 1 35.98 13.08 -44.09
N ARG A 2 35.88 13.44 -42.81
CA ARG A 2 35.71 12.50 -41.69
C ARG A 2 34.23 12.49 -41.32
N PRO A 3 33.61 11.34 -40.99
CA PRO A 3 32.27 11.35 -40.43
C PRO A 3 32.34 11.79 -38.97
N GLU A 4 31.62 12.86 -38.65
CA GLU A 4 31.31 13.26 -37.27
C GLU A 4 30.52 12.15 -36.58
N SER A 5 31.06 11.66 -35.46
CA SER A 5 30.38 10.75 -34.55
C SER A 5 29.54 11.59 -33.59
N THR A 6 28.29 11.87 -33.94
CA THR A 6 27.29 12.41 -33.01
C THR A 6 26.80 11.27 -32.13
N ASN A 7 27.57 10.96 -31.07
CA ASN A 7 27.10 10.10 -29.99
C ASN A 7 26.23 10.94 -29.05
N GLY A 8 24.99 11.19 -29.46
CA GLY A 8 23.96 11.83 -28.64
C GLY A 8 23.16 10.78 -27.90
N THR A 9 23.72 10.15 -26.88
CA THR A 9 22.94 9.36 -25.91
C THR A 9 22.40 10.32 -24.85
N SER A 10 21.33 11.03 -25.20
CA SER A 10 20.45 11.70 -24.24
C SER A 10 19.08 11.05 -24.36
N GLY A 11 19.03 9.76 -24.02
CA GLY A 11 17.79 9.06 -23.73
C GLY A 11 17.53 9.22 -22.25
N ASP A 12 16.79 10.27 -21.90
CA ASP A 12 16.04 10.32 -20.64
C ASP A 12 14.95 9.24 -20.75
N GLU A 13 15.36 7.98 -20.60
CA GLU A 13 14.46 6.84 -20.65
C GLU A 13 13.61 6.95 -19.38
N LEU A 14 12.40 7.50 -19.52
CA LEU A 14 11.41 7.60 -18.45
C LEU A 14 11.28 6.24 -17.77
N LEU A 15 11.93 6.08 -16.62
CA LEU A 15 11.88 4.87 -15.83
C LEU A 15 10.45 4.71 -15.32
N VAL A 16 9.73 3.71 -15.83
CA VAL A 16 8.36 3.39 -15.41
C VAL A 16 8.42 2.59 -14.10
N PRO A 17 7.66 2.97 -13.06
CA PRO A 17 7.62 2.29 -11.77
C PRO A 17 6.81 0.99 -11.82
N MET A 18 7.35 0.00 -12.53
CA MET A 18 6.65 -1.26 -12.80
C MET A 18 6.39 -2.07 -11.53
N ASP A 19 7.28 -2.04 -10.55
CA ASP A 19 7.15 -2.85 -9.33
C ASP A 19 6.08 -2.27 -8.41
N TRP A 20 6.04 -0.95 -8.26
CA TRP A 20 4.98 -0.27 -7.48
C TRP A 20 3.62 -0.41 -8.17
N MET A 21 3.53 -0.18 -9.48
CA MET A 21 2.27 -0.34 -10.22
C MET A 21 1.74 -1.77 -10.15
N TYR A 22 2.63 -2.77 -10.17
CA TYR A 22 2.24 -4.17 -9.97
C TYR A 22 1.70 -4.42 -8.56
N ALA A 23 2.37 -3.87 -7.53
CA ALA A 23 1.90 -3.98 -6.15
C ALA A 23 0.53 -3.32 -5.93
N GLU A 24 0.31 -2.12 -6.49
CA GLU A 24 -1.01 -1.46 -6.47
C GLU A 24 -2.08 -2.27 -7.17
N TYR A 25 -1.77 -2.85 -8.33
CA TYR A 25 -2.70 -3.70 -9.07
C TYR A 25 -3.11 -4.94 -8.26
N ILE A 26 -2.15 -5.65 -7.66
CA ILE A 26 -2.45 -6.82 -6.81
C ILE A 26 -3.27 -6.42 -5.59
N ALA A 27 -2.95 -5.29 -4.95
CA ALA A 27 -3.70 -4.78 -3.81
C ALA A 27 -5.15 -4.44 -4.18
N ASP A 28 -5.36 -3.77 -5.32
CA ASP A 28 -6.70 -3.44 -5.82
C ASP A 28 -7.50 -4.71 -6.14
N GLU A 29 -6.87 -5.70 -6.79
CA GLU A 29 -7.52 -6.96 -7.14
C GLU A 29 -7.95 -7.76 -5.89
N LEU A 30 -7.10 -7.84 -4.86
CA LEU A 30 -7.41 -8.47 -3.58
C LEU A 30 -8.62 -7.80 -2.90
N LEU A 31 -8.62 -6.46 -2.81
CA LEU A 31 -9.71 -5.72 -2.17
C LEU A 31 -11.02 -5.81 -2.94
N ARG A 32 -10.97 -5.71 -4.27
CA ARG A 32 -12.16 -5.86 -5.13
C ARG A 32 -12.77 -7.25 -5.02
N THR A 33 -11.92 -8.28 -4.91
CA THR A 33 -12.38 -9.67 -4.74
C THR A 33 -13.09 -9.86 -3.39
N GLY A 34 -12.58 -9.22 -2.34
CA GLY A 34 -13.20 -9.26 -1.01
C GLY A 34 -14.48 -8.43 -0.86
N ASP A 35 -14.77 -7.50 -1.78
CA ASP A 35 -15.91 -6.56 -1.76
C ASP A 35 -16.14 -5.89 -0.38
N LEU A 36 -15.04 -5.56 0.31
CA LEU A 36 -15.07 -5.13 1.71
C LEU A 36 -15.46 -3.65 1.86
N MET A 37 -15.05 -2.79 0.93
CA MET A 37 -15.32 -1.35 0.95
C MET A 37 -15.45 -0.80 -0.48
N PRO A 38 -16.27 0.26 -0.72
CA PRO A 38 -16.33 0.90 -2.02
C PRO A 38 -14.98 1.56 -2.40
N PRO A 39 -14.53 1.48 -3.66
CA PRO A 39 -13.23 2.03 -4.10
C PRO A 39 -13.04 3.54 -3.94
N THR A 40 -14.10 4.28 -3.66
CA THR A 40 -14.08 5.75 -3.48
C THR A 40 -13.86 6.17 -2.02
N THR A 41 -13.77 5.21 -1.11
CA THR A 41 -13.67 5.46 0.34
C THR A 41 -12.22 5.57 0.79
N ILE A 42 -11.98 6.28 1.90
CA ILE A 42 -10.64 6.48 2.44
C ILE A 42 -10.11 5.19 3.08
N GLU A 43 -11.00 4.35 3.56
CA GLU A 43 -10.76 3.01 4.09
C GLU A 43 -10.25 2.08 2.99
N TYR A 44 -10.88 2.11 1.81
CA TYR A 44 -10.39 1.37 0.66
C TYR A 44 -8.98 1.80 0.28
N GLN A 45 -8.71 3.11 0.25
CA GLN A 45 -7.36 3.61 -0.01
C GLN A 45 -6.37 3.14 1.07
N ALA A 46 -6.76 3.18 2.35
CA ALA A 46 -5.92 2.70 3.45
C ALA A 46 -5.59 1.21 3.32
N GLY A 47 -6.58 0.37 3.00
CA GLY A 47 -6.35 -1.05 2.74
C GLY A 47 -5.45 -1.26 1.52
N ARG A 48 -5.69 -0.52 0.44
CA ARG A 48 -4.95 -0.68 -0.82
C ARG A 48 -3.49 -0.30 -0.63
N ASP A 49 -3.23 0.84 -0.01
CA ASP A 49 -1.88 1.35 0.18
C ASP A 49 -1.10 0.47 1.20
N ALA A 50 -1.78 -0.06 2.23
CA ALA A 50 -1.17 -1.02 3.17
C ALA A 50 -0.83 -2.36 2.50
N LEU A 51 -1.72 -2.89 1.66
CA LEU A 51 -1.44 -4.09 0.86
C LEU A 51 -0.35 -3.85 -0.17
N ALA A 52 -0.40 -2.75 -0.92
CA ALA A 52 0.61 -2.43 -1.93
C ALA A 52 2.01 -2.33 -1.30
N LEU A 53 2.14 -1.67 -0.13
CA LEU A 53 3.39 -1.67 0.63
C LEU A 53 3.82 -3.07 1.06
N THR A 54 2.88 -3.89 1.52
CA THR A 54 3.18 -5.27 1.92
C THR A 54 3.70 -6.08 0.74
N VAL A 55 3.05 -6.01 -0.43
CA VAL A 55 3.47 -6.68 -1.66
C VAL A 55 4.84 -6.17 -2.11
N PHE A 56 4.99 -4.85 -2.25
CA PHE A 56 6.20 -4.19 -2.74
C PHE A 56 7.43 -4.43 -1.84
N LEU A 57 7.27 -4.40 -0.52
CA LEU A 57 8.40 -4.57 0.40
C LEU A 57 8.74 -6.05 0.65
N SER A 58 7.78 -6.94 0.38
CA SER A 58 7.95 -8.39 0.41
C SER A 58 8.71 -8.87 -0.83
N ASP A 59 8.28 -8.47 -2.03
CA ASP A 59 8.98 -8.75 -3.29
C ASP A 59 10.18 -7.79 -3.40
N GLY A 60 11.40 -8.31 -3.23
CA GLY A 60 12.54 -7.64 -3.84
C GLY A 60 12.31 -7.50 -5.37
N PRO A 61 13.13 -6.71 -6.09
CA PRO A 61 12.90 -6.24 -7.48
C PRO A 61 12.86 -7.33 -8.59
N VAL A 62 12.48 -8.57 -8.29
CA VAL A 62 12.39 -9.68 -9.25
C VAL A 62 11.24 -10.64 -8.91
N GLY A 63 10.07 -10.43 -9.53
CA GLY A 63 9.28 -11.55 -10.07
C GLY A 63 7.85 -11.74 -9.54
N GLY A 64 6.88 -11.15 -10.24
CA GLY A 64 5.43 -11.33 -10.06
C GLY A 64 4.84 -12.72 -10.35
N ALA A 65 5.61 -13.80 -10.16
CA ALA A 65 5.16 -15.18 -10.40
C ALA A 65 4.80 -15.95 -9.13
N ARG A 66 4.77 -15.29 -7.95
CA ARG A 66 4.62 -16.00 -6.66
C ARG A 66 3.51 -15.49 -5.74
N VAL A 67 2.56 -14.69 -6.22
CA VAL A 67 1.46 -14.14 -5.40
C VAL A 67 0.82 -15.21 -4.50
N MET A 68 0.42 -16.36 -5.06
CA MET A 68 -0.22 -17.44 -4.29
C MET A 68 0.70 -18.08 -3.24
N ALA A 69 1.99 -18.22 -3.52
CA ALA A 69 2.95 -18.81 -2.58
C ALA A 69 3.40 -17.81 -1.50
N ARG A 70 3.00 -16.54 -1.61
CA ARG A 70 3.30 -15.48 -0.64
C ARG A 70 2.09 -15.02 0.16
N LEU A 71 0.88 -15.48 -0.14
CA LEU A 71 -0.31 -15.14 0.64
C LEU A 71 -0.14 -15.48 2.13
N ASP A 72 0.43 -16.64 2.46
CA ASP A 72 0.71 -17.02 3.86
C ASP A 72 1.68 -16.05 4.55
N GLU A 73 2.67 -15.53 3.82
CA GLU A 73 3.62 -14.54 4.32
C GLU A 73 2.91 -13.20 4.56
N TRP A 74 2.09 -12.75 3.62
CA TRP A 74 1.33 -11.52 3.74
C TRP A 74 0.28 -11.59 4.87
N LEU A 75 -0.38 -12.73 5.05
CA LEU A 75 -1.28 -12.97 6.19
C LEU A 75 -0.54 -12.83 7.52
N SER A 76 0.65 -13.42 7.62
CA SER A 76 1.49 -13.33 8.82
C SER A 76 1.93 -11.89 9.12
N LEU A 77 2.27 -11.13 8.06
CA LEU A 77 2.68 -9.72 8.18
C LEU A 77 1.52 -8.80 8.56
N THR A 78 0.32 -9.05 8.02
CA THR A 78 -0.87 -8.22 8.22
C THR A 78 -1.65 -8.58 9.48
N ALA A 79 -1.32 -9.68 10.16
CA ALA A 79 -1.99 -10.10 11.40
C ALA A 79 -1.64 -9.27 12.64
N TYR A 80 -0.57 -8.45 12.61
CA TYR A 80 -0.06 -7.74 13.79
C TYR A 80 0.29 -6.27 13.52
N ASP A 81 -0.56 -5.35 14.00
CA ASP A 81 -0.49 -3.90 13.75
C ASP A 81 0.89 -3.26 14.00
N SER A 82 1.40 -3.28 15.24
CA SER A 82 2.64 -2.56 15.58
C SER A 82 3.88 -3.17 14.91
N ARG A 83 3.88 -4.49 14.73
CA ARG A 83 4.98 -5.23 14.11
C ARG A 83 5.06 -4.97 12.61
N TRP A 84 3.91 -4.81 11.95
CA TRP A 84 3.86 -4.45 10.54
C TRP A 84 4.47 -3.06 10.30
N ARG A 85 4.11 -2.06 11.11
CA ARG A 85 4.71 -0.72 11.01
C ARG A 85 6.23 -0.74 11.17
N GLU A 86 6.74 -1.43 12.19
CA GLU A 86 8.19 -1.57 12.40
C GLU A 86 8.87 -2.24 11.20
N TRP A 87 8.24 -3.26 10.64
CA TRP A 87 8.74 -3.95 9.45
C TRP A 87 8.77 -3.02 8.22
N VAL A 88 7.70 -2.26 7.95
CA VAL A 88 7.65 -1.29 6.84
C VAL A 88 8.78 -0.26 6.97
N CYS A 89 8.91 0.37 8.15
CA CYS A 89 9.97 1.34 8.41
C CYS A 89 11.36 0.74 8.21
N GLY A 90 11.59 -0.49 8.68
CA GLY A 90 12.85 -1.21 8.50
C GLY A 90 13.17 -1.45 7.03
N ARG A 91 12.22 -1.98 6.25
CA ARG A 91 12.40 -2.30 4.83
C ARG A 91 12.62 -1.06 3.97
N ILE A 92 11.89 0.02 4.24
CA ILE A 92 12.11 1.31 3.59
C ILE A 92 13.51 1.83 3.92
N GLY A 93 13.93 1.77 5.19
CA GLY A 93 15.28 2.17 5.60
C GLY A 93 16.40 1.39 4.91
N GLU A 94 16.22 0.08 4.74
CA GLU A 94 17.14 -0.79 3.98
C GLU A 94 17.21 -0.37 2.51
N LEU A 95 16.07 -0.16 1.84
CA LEU A 95 16.01 0.26 0.44
C LEU A 95 16.66 1.63 0.21
N VAL A 96 16.39 2.59 1.09
CA VAL A 96 17.02 3.92 1.05
C VAL A 96 18.53 3.81 1.21
N SER A 97 18.99 2.99 2.17
CA SER A 97 20.42 2.80 2.45
C SER A 97 21.16 2.05 1.34
N ALA A 98 20.47 1.12 0.66
CA ALA A 98 20.99 0.40 -0.50
C ALA A 98 21.08 1.29 -1.76
N GLY A 99 20.67 2.55 -1.68
CA GLY A 99 20.63 3.46 -2.82
C GLY A 99 19.52 3.12 -3.79
N GLY A 100 18.35 2.70 -3.30
CA GLY A 100 17.15 2.53 -4.11
C GLY A 100 16.81 3.82 -4.86
N GLN A 101 17.25 3.91 -6.12
CA GLN A 101 17.04 5.08 -6.98
C GLN A 101 16.02 4.80 -8.09
N GLY A 102 15.31 3.67 -7.99
CA GLY A 102 14.23 3.33 -8.91
C GLY A 102 13.02 4.27 -8.75
N PRO A 103 12.24 4.46 -9.81
CA PRO A 103 11.03 5.31 -9.79
C PRO A 103 9.95 4.81 -8.79
N ASP A 104 10.05 3.57 -8.32
CA ASP A 104 9.09 2.93 -7.41
C ASP A 104 9.20 3.42 -5.96
N LEU A 105 10.42 3.63 -5.44
CA LEU A 105 10.64 3.97 -4.02
C LEU A 105 9.96 5.29 -3.61
N PRO A 106 10.00 6.38 -4.41
CA PRO A 106 9.27 7.61 -4.10
C PRO A 106 7.76 7.40 -3.97
N LEU A 107 7.16 6.50 -4.75
CA LEU A 107 5.72 6.20 -4.69
C LEU A 107 5.39 5.41 -3.42
N ALA A 108 6.17 4.37 -3.10
CA ALA A 108 6.03 3.63 -1.85
C ALA A 108 6.18 4.55 -0.62
N LEU A 109 7.15 5.47 -0.62
CA LEU A 109 7.32 6.46 0.44
C LEU A 109 6.13 7.41 0.57
N THR A 110 5.52 7.79 -0.57
CA THR A 110 4.34 8.66 -0.57
C THR A 110 3.14 7.95 0.04
N ALA A 111 2.91 6.68 -0.33
CA ALA A 111 1.87 5.84 0.27
C ALA A 111 2.10 5.64 1.78
N TRP A 112 3.33 5.33 2.19
CA TRP A 112 3.67 5.18 3.61
C TRP A 112 3.40 6.46 4.41
N ARG A 113 3.84 7.62 3.91
CA ARG A 113 3.58 8.92 4.55
C ARG A 113 2.10 9.22 4.65
N TRP A 114 1.34 8.97 3.59
CA TRP A 114 -0.10 9.18 3.62
C TRP A 114 -0.77 8.32 4.69
N LEU A 115 -0.37 7.06 4.84
CA LEU A 115 -0.88 6.15 5.86
C LEU A 115 -0.51 6.57 7.29
N GLU A 116 0.70 7.10 7.49
CA GLU A 116 1.20 7.54 8.80
C GLU A 116 0.61 8.89 9.23
N ASP A 117 0.47 9.82 8.29
CA ASP A 117 0.06 11.21 8.56
C ASP A 117 -1.47 11.40 8.53
N THR A 118 -2.23 10.49 7.90
CA THR A 118 -3.68 10.59 7.82
C THR A 118 -4.31 9.94 9.03
N GLU A 119 -5.04 10.71 9.84
CA GLU A 119 -5.85 10.20 10.94
C GLU A 119 -7.28 9.93 10.47
N LEU A 120 -7.78 8.72 10.74
CA LEU A 120 -9.14 8.29 10.48
C LEU A 120 -9.90 8.13 11.79
N PHE A 121 -11.22 8.36 11.71
CA PHE A 121 -12.10 8.20 12.84
C PHE A 121 -12.62 6.76 12.91
N ALA A 122 -12.38 6.06 14.02
CA ALA A 122 -12.68 4.63 14.12
C ALA A 122 -14.17 4.25 13.94
N ALA A 123 -15.11 5.21 14.09
CA ALA A 123 -16.54 4.94 13.93
C ALA A 123 -17.07 5.08 12.49
N ASP A 124 -16.25 5.45 11.49
CA ASP A 124 -16.72 5.63 10.11
C ASP A 124 -17.01 4.30 9.37
N LEU A 125 -16.69 3.15 9.98
CA LEU A 125 -17.09 1.83 9.45
C LEU A 125 -18.61 1.57 9.56
N ASP A 126 -19.32 2.26 10.47
CA ASP A 126 -20.78 2.09 10.66
C ASP A 126 -21.63 2.99 9.74
N ALA A 127 -21.01 3.88 8.96
CA ALA A 127 -21.71 4.78 8.05
C ALA A 127 -22.36 4.04 6.84
N VAL A 128 -22.11 2.74 6.69
CA VAL A 128 -22.73 1.86 5.67
C VAL A 128 -23.90 1.06 6.26
N THR A 129 -24.66 1.63 7.20
CA THR A 129 -25.99 1.12 7.55
C THR A 129 -27.08 2.07 7.04
N PRO A 130 -27.98 1.62 6.12
CA PRO A 130 -29.07 2.46 5.65
C PRO A 130 -30.07 2.66 6.79
N GLY A 131 -29.94 3.79 7.50
CA GLY A 131 -30.84 4.17 8.59
C GLY A 131 -30.19 4.80 9.83
N ALA A 132 -28.86 4.93 9.89
CA ALA A 132 -28.19 5.58 11.01
C ALA A 132 -28.55 7.07 11.06
N VAL A 133 -29.19 7.48 12.15
CA VAL A 133 -29.57 8.87 12.43
C VAL A 133 -28.33 9.60 12.96
N PRO A 134 -27.88 10.71 12.36
CA PRO A 134 -26.72 11.43 12.86
C PRO A 134 -27.13 12.21 14.11
N GLY A 135 -26.66 11.77 15.28
CA GLY A 135 -26.93 12.48 16.52
C GLY A 135 -26.72 11.66 17.79
N GLN A 136 -25.48 11.34 18.12
CA GLN A 136 -25.08 11.09 19.51
C GLN A 136 -23.62 11.55 19.70
N ASP A 137 -23.47 12.84 20.00
CA ASP A 137 -22.22 13.60 19.95
C ASP A 137 -21.34 13.48 21.22
N ASP A 138 -21.34 12.33 21.90
CA ASP A 138 -20.62 12.15 23.18
C ASP A 138 -19.91 10.79 23.35
N GLU A 139 -19.62 10.07 22.24
CA GLU A 139 -18.66 8.96 22.30
C GLU A 139 -17.23 9.48 22.10
N PRO A 140 -16.25 9.04 22.92
CA PRO A 140 -14.88 9.49 22.84
C PRO A 140 -14.32 9.20 21.45
N ARG A 141 -14.06 10.26 20.68
CA ARG A 141 -13.64 10.10 19.29
C ARG A 141 -12.18 9.64 19.24
N VAL A 142 -11.94 8.35 18.98
CA VAL A 142 -10.60 7.81 18.80
C VAL A 142 -10.14 8.06 17.36
N TRP A 143 -9.13 8.92 17.22
CA TRP A 143 -8.43 9.15 15.97
C TRP A 143 -7.25 8.19 15.88
N THR A 144 -7.16 7.46 14.77
CA THR A 144 -6.12 6.46 14.54
C THR A 144 -5.48 6.70 13.18
N PRO A 145 -4.15 6.52 13.05
CA PRO A 145 -3.51 6.55 11.73
C PRO A 145 -4.18 5.59 10.74
N ALA A 146 -4.25 5.98 9.47
CA ALA A 146 -4.95 5.23 8.44
C ALA A 146 -4.44 3.79 8.29
N TRP A 147 -3.14 3.53 8.52
CA TRP A 147 -2.61 2.16 8.51
C TRP A 147 -3.24 1.24 9.55
N GLN A 148 -3.68 1.74 10.71
CA GLN A 148 -4.31 0.91 11.75
C GLN A 148 -5.68 0.38 11.30
N LEU A 149 -6.34 1.09 10.38
CA LEU A 149 -7.58 0.65 9.77
C LEU A 149 -7.33 -0.16 8.49
N GLY A 150 -6.38 0.30 7.67
CA GLY A 150 -6.03 -0.33 6.40
C GLY A 150 -5.46 -1.73 6.58
N LEU A 151 -4.73 -1.99 7.66
CA LEU A 151 -4.07 -3.29 7.86
C LEU A 151 -5.07 -4.43 8.11
N PRO A 152 -6.05 -4.31 9.04
CA PRO A 152 -7.13 -5.29 9.17
C PRO A 152 -7.93 -5.48 7.87
N LEU A 153 -8.21 -4.40 7.14
CA LEU A 153 -8.92 -4.47 5.86
C LEU A 153 -8.13 -5.29 4.82
N GLY A 154 -6.83 -5.02 4.70
CA GLY A 154 -5.93 -5.77 3.84
C GLY A 154 -5.81 -7.24 4.24
N HIS A 155 -5.72 -7.51 5.56
CA HIS A 155 -5.69 -8.87 6.10
C HIS A 155 -6.94 -9.68 5.71
N LEU A 156 -8.12 -9.08 5.87
CA LEU A 156 -9.39 -9.69 5.47
C LEU A 156 -9.45 -9.92 3.95
N ALA A 157 -8.98 -8.97 3.15
CA ALA A 157 -8.96 -9.11 1.69
C ALA A 157 -8.10 -10.32 1.24
N ILE A 158 -6.94 -10.52 1.86
CA ILE A 158 -6.09 -11.70 1.59
C ILE A 158 -6.80 -13.00 2.02
N HIS A 159 -7.53 -12.99 3.14
CA HIS A 159 -8.27 -14.15 3.62
C HIS A 159 -9.46 -14.55 2.74
N LEU A 160 -10.05 -13.60 2.01
CA LEU A 160 -11.23 -13.81 1.16
C LEU A 160 -10.89 -14.17 -0.29
N PHE A 161 -9.63 -13.99 -0.69
CA PHE A 161 -9.11 -14.31 -2.02
C PHE A 161 -8.78 -15.81 -2.17
#